data_AF-A0A812NA60-F1
#
_entry.id   AF-A0A812NA60-F1
#
_cell.length_a   1.000
_cell.length_b   1.000
_cell.length_c   1.000
_cell.angle_alpha   90.00
_cell.angle_beta   90.00
_cell.angle_gamma   90.00
#
_symmetry.space_group_name_H-M   'P 1'
#
loop_
_entity.id
_entity.type
_entity.pdbx_description
1 polymer ?
#
loop_
_entity_poly.entity_id
_entity_poly.type
_entity_poly.pdbx_seq_one_letter_code
_entity_poly.pdbx_strand_id
1 'polypeptide(L)'
;MDETSKPFFEMIARCWGLRLEEPFKKFMVSDIWGAGQSAHVDHINLDDLESRNWTFLDLGLQSSEPRNPKKVVPTVTVVVYFNSVGGICFPNASKEVGTIAAERGRVVMFENYLEDCQRPSHNPAAAHYGLYFQDKPKRILVMGILANRTPQFSPGSEPKALTRSLLYCAGTEADPLRHEQEDSRESVMQQLQWKPEPVEKEPVEEPPLQPVGQGKPDSLVEGEEAAKGCCCWPWQTARESP
;
A
#
# COMPACT_ATOMS: atom_id res chain seq x y z
N MET A 1 -19.54 -12.17 -0.14
CA MET A 1 -18.54 -11.90 -1.18
C MET A 1 -18.93 -12.69 -2.40
N ASP A 2 -18.95 -12.06 -3.57
CA ASP A 2 -18.96 -12.85 -4.81
C ASP A 2 -17.61 -13.54 -4.99
N GLU A 3 -17.59 -14.68 -5.69
CA GLU A 3 -16.36 -15.42 -5.97
C GLU A 3 -15.38 -14.63 -6.88
N THR A 4 -15.85 -13.55 -7.51
CA THR A 4 -15.06 -12.73 -8.45
C THR A 4 -14.12 -11.78 -7.74
N SER A 5 -14.54 -11.18 -6.63
CA SER A 5 -13.78 -10.18 -5.88
C SER A 5 -12.86 -10.80 -4.84
N LYS A 6 -13.16 -12.00 -4.34
CA LYS A 6 -12.36 -12.71 -3.34
C LYS A 6 -10.86 -12.82 -3.71
N PRO A 7 -10.46 -13.22 -4.94
CA PRO A 7 -9.06 -13.31 -5.30
C PRO A 7 -8.31 -11.98 -5.19
N PHE A 8 -8.98 -10.85 -5.45
CA PHE A 8 -8.38 -9.53 -5.33
C PHE A 8 -7.98 -9.21 -3.89
N PHE A 9 -8.87 -9.41 -2.93
CA PHE A 9 -8.59 -9.13 -1.51
C PHE A 9 -7.56 -10.11 -0.92
N GLU A 10 -7.60 -11.38 -1.33
CA GLU A 10 -6.58 -12.35 -0.94
C GLU A 10 -5.21 -11.99 -1.50
N MET A 11 -5.13 -11.57 -2.77
CA MET A 11 -3.90 -11.08 -3.39
C MET A 11 -3.36 -9.87 -2.62
N ILE A 12 -4.20 -8.88 -2.32
CA ILE A 12 -3.83 -7.68 -1.55
C ILE A 12 -3.21 -8.06 -0.20
N ALA A 13 -3.81 -8.98 0.56
CA ALA A 13 -3.26 -9.43 1.83
C ALA A 13 -1.94 -10.22 1.65
N ARG A 14 -1.88 -11.11 0.65
CA ARG A 14 -0.69 -11.94 0.39
C ARG A 14 0.51 -11.14 -0.09
N CYS A 15 0.31 -10.06 -0.85
CA CYS A 15 1.38 -9.13 -1.23
C CYS A 15 2.09 -8.54 -0.01
N TRP A 16 1.44 -8.54 1.15
CA TRP A 16 1.97 -8.10 2.44
C TRP A 16 2.30 -9.26 3.37
N GLY A 17 2.36 -10.50 2.90
CA GLY A 17 2.59 -11.64 3.78
C GLY A 17 1.54 -11.80 4.89
N LEU A 18 0.33 -11.33 4.64
CA LEU A 18 -0.80 -11.43 5.54
C LEU A 18 -1.78 -12.51 5.07
N ARG A 19 -2.46 -13.12 6.04
CA ARG A 19 -3.56 -14.06 5.83
C ARG A 19 -4.82 -13.47 6.45
N LEU A 20 -5.83 -13.27 5.60
CA LEU A 20 -7.16 -12.88 6.07
C LEU A 20 -7.72 -13.96 6.98
N GLU A 21 -8.08 -13.57 8.21
CA GLU A 21 -8.64 -14.47 9.20
C GLU A 21 -10.04 -14.95 8.81
N GLU A 22 -10.80 -14.06 8.16
CA GLU A 22 -12.13 -14.38 7.67
C GLU A 22 -12.37 -13.80 6.28
N PRO A 23 -13.28 -14.41 5.50
CA PRO A 23 -13.72 -13.85 4.24
C PRO A 23 -14.37 -12.48 4.45
N PHE A 24 -13.89 -11.51 3.71
CA PHE A 24 -14.49 -10.18 3.70
C PHE A 24 -15.84 -10.22 2.96
N LYS A 25 -16.89 -9.55 3.46
CA LYS A 25 -18.26 -9.79 2.96
C LYS A 25 -18.76 -8.77 1.94
N LYS A 26 -18.46 -7.48 2.13
CA LYS A 26 -19.01 -6.35 1.37
C LYS A 26 -18.03 -5.19 1.35
N PHE A 27 -17.73 -4.61 0.19
CA PHE A 27 -16.96 -3.36 0.06
C PHE A 27 -17.83 -2.30 -0.63
N MET A 28 -17.41 -1.05 -0.49
CA MET A 28 -17.99 0.07 -1.22
C MET A 28 -16.92 0.78 -2.04
N VAL A 29 -17.20 0.99 -3.31
CA VAL A 29 -16.47 1.97 -4.13
C VAL A 29 -17.22 3.30 -4.00
N SER A 30 -16.53 4.32 -3.50
CA SER A 30 -17.11 5.63 -3.23
C SER A 30 -16.68 6.65 -4.28
N ASP A 31 -17.62 7.47 -4.73
CA ASP A 31 -17.36 8.71 -5.46
C ASP A 31 -17.23 9.86 -4.45
N ILE A 32 -16.01 10.37 -4.30
CA ILE A 32 -15.69 11.34 -3.27
C ILE A 32 -15.49 12.71 -3.93
N TRP A 33 -16.23 13.67 -3.39
CA TRP A 33 -16.06 15.10 -3.65
C TRP A 33 -15.47 15.72 -2.39
N GLY A 34 -14.55 16.66 -2.57
CA GLY A 34 -13.93 17.31 -1.43
C GLY A 34 -13.00 18.43 -1.87
N ALA A 35 -12.62 19.21 -0.88
CA ALA A 35 -11.48 20.11 -0.95
C ALA A 35 -10.88 20.15 0.45
N GLY A 36 -9.57 20.38 0.51
CA GLY A 36 -8.95 20.83 1.75
C GLY A 36 -8.90 19.88 2.94
N GLN A 37 -8.86 18.57 2.69
CA GLN A 37 -8.62 17.57 3.73
C GLN A 37 -7.26 17.82 4.40
N SER A 38 -7.24 17.87 5.73
CA SER A 38 -6.02 17.98 6.51
C SER A 38 -5.23 16.67 6.51
N ALA A 39 -3.91 16.78 6.68
CA ALA A 39 -3.06 15.60 6.80
C ALA A 39 -3.45 14.81 8.05
N HIS A 40 -3.73 13.52 7.88
CA HIS A 40 -4.19 12.63 8.95
C HIS A 40 -3.67 11.21 8.71
N VAL A 41 -3.79 10.38 9.73
CA VAL A 41 -3.58 8.93 9.62
C VAL A 41 -4.96 8.27 9.67
N ASP A 42 -5.16 7.22 8.87
CA ASP A 42 -6.43 6.51 8.84
C ASP A 42 -6.76 5.89 10.19
N HIS A 43 -8.06 5.81 10.49
CA HIS A 43 -8.57 5.10 11.64
C HIS A 43 -9.68 4.15 11.22
N ILE A 44 -9.72 2.98 11.83
CA ILE A 44 -10.83 2.03 11.77
C ILE A 44 -11.59 2.13 13.08
N ASN A 45 -12.90 2.31 13.00
CA ASN A 45 -13.77 2.19 14.17
C ASN A 45 -14.05 0.71 14.44
N LEU A 46 -13.61 0.20 15.60
CA LEU A 46 -13.83 -1.20 15.99
C LEU A 46 -15.32 -1.54 16.15
N ASP A 47 -16.19 -0.55 16.37
CA ASP A 47 -17.64 -0.78 16.42
C ASP A 47 -18.21 -1.24 15.06
N ASP A 48 -17.57 -0.85 13.96
CA ASP A 48 -17.94 -1.33 12.62
C ASP A 48 -17.56 -2.81 12.40
N LEU A 49 -16.83 -3.40 13.36
CA LEU A 49 -16.34 -4.77 13.33
C LEU A 49 -17.03 -5.67 14.36
N GLU A 50 -18.07 -5.21 15.07
CA GLU A 50 -18.71 -5.95 16.18
C GLU A 50 -19.14 -7.39 15.81
N SER A 51 -19.53 -7.64 14.57
CA SER A 51 -19.93 -8.97 14.10
C SER A 51 -18.77 -9.91 13.73
N ARG A 52 -17.53 -9.47 13.89
CA ARG A 52 -16.32 -10.10 13.33
C ARG A 52 -15.43 -10.65 14.45
N ASN A 53 -14.71 -11.74 14.17
CA ASN A 53 -13.79 -12.31 15.15
C ASN A 53 -12.43 -11.61 15.07
N TRP A 54 -12.25 -10.58 15.89
CA TRP A 54 -10.99 -9.87 16.05
C TRP A 54 -10.27 -10.17 17.36
N THR A 55 -10.67 -11.23 18.09
CA THR A 55 -10.07 -11.62 19.38
C THR A 55 -8.57 -11.98 19.30
N PHE A 56 -8.05 -12.24 18.11
CA PHE A 56 -6.63 -12.48 17.90
C PHE A 56 -5.81 -11.19 17.87
N LEU A 57 -6.44 -10.03 17.68
CA LEU A 57 -5.75 -8.74 17.64
C LEU A 57 -5.38 -8.31 19.06
N ASP A 58 -4.12 -7.93 19.22
CA ASP A 58 -3.63 -7.24 20.40
C ASP A 58 -3.82 -5.73 20.19
N LEU A 59 -4.86 -5.18 20.82
CA LEU A 59 -5.17 -3.75 20.73
C LEU A 59 -4.09 -2.88 21.40
N GLY A 60 -3.28 -3.43 22.30
CA GLY A 60 -2.14 -2.73 22.88
C GLY A 60 -1.04 -2.43 21.85
N LEU A 61 -1.05 -3.11 20.71
CA LEU A 61 -0.12 -2.91 19.60
C LEU A 61 -0.63 -1.94 18.52
N GLN A 62 -1.82 -1.35 18.71
CA GLN A 62 -2.41 -0.40 17.77
C GLN A 62 -2.45 1.01 18.38
N SER A 63 -2.03 2.01 17.62
CA SER A 63 -2.30 3.41 17.93
C SER A 63 -3.81 3.61 17.96
N SER A 64 -4.30 4.36 18.93
CA SER A 64 -5.71 4.72 19.02
C SER A 64 -5.90 6.23 19.13
N GLU A 65 -7.08 6.71 18.72
CA GLU A 65 -7.43 8.11 18.88
C GLU A 65 -7.64 8.42 20.38
N PRO A 66 -7.01 9.45 20.96
CA PRO A 66 -7.12 9.74 22.40
C PRO A 66 -8.54 9.98 22.90
N ARG A 67 -9.42 10.50 22.02
CA ARG A 67 -10.82 10.79 22.33
C ARG A 67 -11.73 9.59 22.13
N ASN A 68 -11.30 8.60 21.34
CA ASN A 68 -12.06 7.40 21.07
C ASN A 68 -11.09 6.21 20.90
N PRO A 69 -10.80 5.46 21.99
CA PRO A 69 -9.89 4.32 21.95
C PRO A 69 -10.33 3.18 21.01
N LYS A 70 -11.61 3.18 20.57
CA LYS A 70 -12.12 2.23 19.59
C LYS A 70 -11.77 2.61 18.15
N LYS A 71 -11.28 3.82 17.90
CA LYS A 71 -10.72 4.21 16.62
C LYS A 71 -9.23 3.91 16.63
N VAL A 72 -8.85 2.86 15.91
CA VAL A 72 -7.48 2.35 15.86
C VAL A 72 -6.86 2.55 14.48
N VAL A 73 -5.58 2.87 14.45
CA VAL A 73 -4.82 3.01 13.20
C VAL A 73 -4.55 1.62 12.61
N PRO A 74 -4.94 1.34 11.35
CA PRO A 74 -4.67 0.06 10.72
C PRO A 74 -3.17 -0.18 10.56
N THR A 75 -2.72 -1.43 10.53
CA THR A 75 -1.32 -1.75 10.25
C THR A 75 -0.91 -1.36 8.83
N VAL A 76 -1.77 -1.63 7.85
CA VAL A 76 -1.58 -1.23 6.45
C VAL A 76 -2.82 -0.49 5.97
N THR A 77 -2.64 0.63 5.28
CA THR A 77 -3.69 1.27 4.48
C THR A 77 -3.53 0.87 3.02
N VAL A 78 -4.66 0.67 2.34
CA VAL A 78 -4.73 0.43 0.90
C VAL A 78 -5.74 1.36 0.26
N VAL A 79 -5.32 2.07 -0.78
CA VAL A 79 -6.17 2.93 -1.61
C VAL A 79 -6.16 2.41 -3.05
N VAL A 80 -7.34 2.06 -3.55
CA VAL A 80 -7.54 1.59 -4.93
C VAL A 80 -8.26 2.66 -5.73
N TYR A 81 -7.67 3.07 -6.84
CA TYR A 81 -8.22 4.09 -7.72
C TYR A 81 -9.00 3.46 -8.88
N PHE A 82 -10.26 3.86 -9.07
CA PHE A 82 -11.11 3.39 -10.16
C PHE A 82 -11.24 4.42 -11.30
N ASN A 83 -10.68 5.63 -11.11
CA ASN A 83 -10.51 6.64 -12.15
C ASN A 83 -9.19 7.41 -11.94
N SER A 84 -8.80 8.22 -12.92
CA SER A 84 -7.58 9.03 -12.88
C SER A 84 -7.84 10.46 -12.39
N VAL A 85 -8.62 10.60 -11.30
CA VAL A 85 -9.00 11.89 -10.71
C VAL A 85 -8.39 12.00 -9.32
N GLY A 86 -7.67 13.09 -9.08
CA GLY A 86 -7.08 13.41 -7.79
C GLY A 86 -5.74 12.69 -7.56
N GLY A 87 -5.56 12.23 -6.32
CA GLY A 87 -4.36 11.55 -5.88
C GLY A 87 -4.29 11.50 -4.35
N ILE A 88 -3.12 11.18 -3.82
CA ILE A 88 -2.81 11.17 -2.40
C ILE A 88 -1.47 11.88 -2.20
N CYS A 89 -1.37 12.70 -1.16
CA CYS A 89 -0.15 13.40 -0.78
C CYS A 89 0.27 12.96 0.62
N PHE A 90 1.57 12.73 0.80
CA PHE A 90 2.23 12.39 2.05
C PHE A 90 3.18 13.53 2.45
N PRO A 91 2.69 14.58 3.15
CA PRO A 91 3.48 15.79 3.41
C PRO A 91 4.74 15.56 4.26
N ASN A 92 4.75 14.48 5.06
CA ASN A 92 5.85 14.13 5.95
C ASN A 92 6.78 13.05 5.36
N ALA A 93 6.48 12.51 4.19
CA ALA A 93 7.33 11.53 3.52
C ALA A 93 8.53 12.20 2.81
N SER A 94 9.47 11.38 2.34
CA SER A 94 10.55 11.89 1.49
C SER A 94 10.00 12.51 0.21
N LYS A 95 10.75 13.46 -0.37
CA LYS A 95 10.36 14.16 -1.61
C LYS A 95 10.08 13.20 -2.78
N GLU A 96 10.71 12.02 -2.77
CA GLU A 96 10.55 11.00 -3.81
C GLU A 96 9.15 10.36 -3.81
N VAL A 97 8.48 10.31 -2.65
CA VAL A 97 7.14 9.72 -2.50
C VAL A 97 6.04 10.78 -2.46
N GLY A 98 6.38 12.00 -2.05
CA GLY A 98 5.48 13.02 -1.51
C GLY A 98 4.10 13.19 -2.16
N THR A 99 3.92 12.97 -3.47
CA THR A 99 2.59 12.94 -4.08
C THR A 99 2.48 11.82 -5.10
N ILE A 100 1.40 11.03 -4.99
CA ILE A 100 1.06 9.98 -5.93
C ILE A 100 -0.25 10.36 -6.62
N ALA A 101 -0.16 10.66 -7.92
CA ALA A 101 -1.32 10.94 -8.75
C ALA A 101 -2.24 9.71 -8.86
N ALA A 102 -3.55 9.94 -8.99
CA ALA A 102 -4.50 8.87 -9.26
C ALA A 102 -4.36 8.34 -10.69
N GLU A 103 -4.42 7.01 -10.84
CA GLU A 103 -4.60 6.36 -12.14
C GLU A 103 -5.60 5.21 -11.99
N ARG A 104 -6.45 5.01 -12.99
CA ARG A 104 -7.40 3.89 -12.98
C ARG A 104 -6.66 2.55 -12.86
N GLY A 105 -6.98 1.77 -11.85
CA GLY A 105 -6.37 0.48 -11.53
C GLY A 105 -5.14 0.58 -10.62
N ARG A 106 -4.66 1.79 -10.30
CA ARG A 106 -3.55 1.98 -9.38
C ARG A 106 -3.96 1.60 -7.96
N VAL A 107 -3.10 0.83 -7.31
CA VAL A 107 -3.21 0.48 -5.89
C VAL A 107 -2.04 1.14 -5.17
N VAL A 108 -2.34 1.98 -4.18
CA VAL A 108 -1.35 2.56 -3.27
C VAL A 108 -1.49 1.86 -1.93
N MET A 109 -0.39 1.36 -1.41
CA MET A 109 -0.35 0.59 -0.16
C MET A 109 0.78 1.13 0.70
N PHE A 110 0.56 1.33 1.98
CA PHE A 110 1.59 1.85 2.89
C PHE A 110 1.36 1.38 4.33
N GLU A 111 2.47 1.30 5.06
CA GLU A 111 2.52 0.90 6.46
C GLU A 111 2.29 2.12 7.36
N ASN A 112 1.45 1.96 8.38
CA ASN A 112 1.26 3.01 9.38
C ASN A 112 2.18 2.84 10.59
N TYR A 113 3.07 1.85 10.61
CA TYR A 113 4.03 1.61 11.70
C TYR A 113 5.39 1.24 11.11
N LEU A 114 6.48 1.84 11.61
CA LEU A 114 7.83 1.57 11.10
C LEU A 114 8.34 0.19 11.53
N GLU A 115 8.27 -0.11 12.82
CA GLU A 115 8.78 -1.34 13.41
C GLU A 115 7.84 -1.81 14.54
N ASP A 116 7.74 -3.12 14.72
CA ASP A 116 6.86 -3.69 15.76
C ASP A 116 7.27 -3.29 17.18
N CYS A 117 8.56 -3.04 17.42
CA CYS A 117 9.06 -2.61 18.73
C CYS A 117 8.65 -1.16 19.09
N GLN A 118 8.21 -0.37 18.12
CA GLN A 118 7.80 1.03 18.31
C GLN A 118 6.28 1.18 18.52
N ARG A 119 5.51 0.11 18.31
CA ARG A 119 4.07 0.07 18.56
C ARG A 119 3.77 0.36 20.05
N PRO A 120 2.69 1.09 20.36
CA PRO A 120 1.60 1.52 19.48
C PRO A 120 1.86 2.83 18.72
N SER A 121 3.08 3.36 18.70
CA SER A 121 3.35 4.64 17.99
C SER A 121 3.28 4.43 16.48
N HIS A 122 2.40 5.15 15.80
CA HIS A 122 2.29 5.12 14.34
C HIS A 122 3.37 5.99 13.67
N ASN A 123 3.67 5.69 12.41
CA ASN A 123 4.63 6.38 11.57
C ASN A 123 4.10 7.77 11.15
N PRO A 124 4.73 8.89 11.56
CA PRO A 124 4.29 10.23 11.15
C PRO A 124 4.37 10.47 9.64
N ALA A 125 5.20 9.72 8.91
CA ALA A 125 5.31 9.80 7.45
C ALA A 125 4.12 9.17 6.71
N ALA A 126 3.30 8.35 7.39
CA ALA A 126 2.07 7.79 6.83
C ALA A 126 0.88 8.79 6.88
N ALA A 127 1.06 9.94 7.54
CA ALA A 127 0.09 11.01 7.50
C ALA A 127 -0.09 11.50 6.06
N HIS A 128 -1.34 11.59 5.61
CA HIS A 128 -1.67 11.87 4.24
C HIS A 128 -2.99 12.64 4.09
N TYR A 129 -3.24 13.13 2.88
CA TYR A 129 -4.53 13.69 2.49
C TYR A 129 -4.80 13.43 1.01
N GLY A 130 -6.08 13.41 0.65
CA GLY A 130 -6.51 13.28 -0.73
C GLY A 130 -6.38 14.58 -1.51
N LEU A 131 -6.02 14.44 -2.78
CA LEU A 131 -6.13 15.52 -3.76
C LEU A 131 -7.45 15.38 -4.51
N TYR A 132 -8.17 16.48 -4.68
CA TYR A 132 -9.50 16.54 -5.28
C TYR A 132 -9.58 17.61 -6.35
N PHE A 133 -10.52 17.45 -7.28
CA PHE A 133 -10.83 18.42 -8.32
C PHE A 133 -12.31 18.80 -8.21
N GLN A 134 -12.62 20.09 -8.30
CA GLN A 134 -13.97 20.60 -8.03
C GLN A 134 -15.04 20.06 -8.98
N ASP A 135 -14.67 19.72 -10.20
CA ASP A 135 -15.58 19.33 -11.29
C ASP A 135 -15.71 17.81 -11.48
N LYS A 136 -14.91 17.00 -10.78
CA LYS A 136 -14.85 15.55 -11.00
C LYS A 136 -14.74 14.78 -9.69
N PRO A 137 -15.57 13.73 -9.48
CA PRO A 137 -15.43 12.87 -8.32
C PRO A 137 -14.19 12.00 -8.44
N LYS A 138 -13.49 11.84 -7.31
CA LYS A 138 -12.46 10.81 -7.16
C LYS A 138 -13.15 9.49 -6.81
N ARG A 139 -13.00 8.45 -7.63
CA ARG A 139 -13.63 7.14 -7.42
C ARG A 139 -12.63 6.17 -6.81
N ILE A 140 -12.84 5.79 -5.55
CA ILE A 140 -11.89 4.95 -4.81
C ILE A 140 -12.54 3.87 -3.94
N LEU A 141 -11.74 2.86 -3.61
CA LEU A 141 -11.95 1.98 -2.47
C LEU A 141 -10.80 2.23 -1.48
N VAL A 142 -11.13 2.46 -0.20
CA VAL A 142 -10.14 2.60 0.88
C VAL A 142 -10.31 1.41 1.82
N MET A 143 -9.19 0.78 2.16
CA MET A 143 -9.14 -0.38 3.03
C MET A 143 -8.08 -0.19 4.11
N GLY A 144 -8.33 -0.74 5.28
CA GLY A 144 -7.35 -0.86 6.34
C GLY A 144 -7.20 -2.32 6.75
N ILE A 145 -5.97 -2.76 6.97
CA ILE A 145 -5.67 -4.12 7.44
C ILE A 145 -5.11 -4.04 8.86
N LEU A 146 -5.76 -4.70 9.80
CA LEU A 146 -5.28 -4.84 11.18
C LEU A 146 -4.48 -6.14 11.32
N ALA A 147 -3.30 -6.05 11.91
CA ALA A 147 -2.44 -7.18 12.23
C ALA A 147 -1.59 -6.86 13.47
N ASN A 148 -1.10 -7.89 14.16
CA ASN A 148 -0.24 -7.72 15.33
C ASN A 148 1.24 -7.53 14.97
N ARG A 149 1.58 -7.62 13.69
CA ARG A 149 2.93 -7.44 13.18
C ARG A 149 2.91 -6.64 11.90
N THR A 150 3.85 -5.71 11.77
CA THR A 150 4.14 -5.02 10.54
C THR A 150 4.82 -6.01 9.59
N PRO A 151 4.23 -6.28 8.42
CA PRO A 151 4.84 -7.18 7.45
C PRO A 151 6.14 -6.62 6.90
N GLN A 152 7.24 -7.37 7.01
CA GLN A 152 8.53 -6.92 6.45
C GLN A 152 8.62 -7.23 4.96
N PHE A 153 8.80 -6.19 4.14
CA PHE A 153 9.05 -6.35 2.71
C PHE A 153 10.53 -6.74 2.48
N SER A 154 10.80 -8.05 2.46
CA SER A 154 12.05 -8.57 1.91
C SER A 154 11.79 -9.06 0.49
N PRO A 155 12.23 -8.34 -0.56
CA PRO A 155 12.07 -8.83 -1.93
C PRO A 155 12.81 -10.18 -2.06
N GLY A 156 12.07 -11.24 -2.40
CA GLY A 156 12.62 -12.55 -2.74
C GLY A 156 12.46 -13.68 -1.73
N SER A 157 11.82 -13.45 -0.58
CA SER A 157 11.45 -14.55 0.33
C SER A 157 9.94 -14.58 0.58
N GLU A 158 9.27 -15.64 0.12
CA GLU A 158 7.94 -16.00 0.60
C GLU A 158 7.97 -16.01 2.15
N PRO A 159 7.05 -15.32 2.82
CA PRO A 159 7.00 -15.29 4.28
C PRO A 159 6.92 -16.71 4.83
N LYS A 160 7.82 -17.08 5.75
CA LYS A 160 7.84 -18.41 6.38
C LYS A 160 6.51 -18.78 7.08
N ALA A 161 5.76 -17.78 7.53
CA ALA A 161 4.39 -17.91 8.00
C ALA A 161 3.64 -16.58 7.77
N LEU A 162 2.42 -16.65 7.22
CA LEU A 162 1.58 -15.47 7.04
C LEU A 162 1.01 -14.99 8.38
N THR A 163 1.07 -13.68 8.63
CA THR A 163 0.49 -13.08 9.83
C THR A 163 -1.03 -13.00 9.69
N ARG A 164 -1.78 -13.43 10.72
CA ARG A 164 -3.24 -13.30 10.75
C ARG A 164 -3.64 -11.83 10.69
N SER A 165 -4.62 -11.51 9.86
CA SER A 165 -5.07 -10.14 9.66
C SER A 165 -6.57 -10.02 9.46
N LEU A 166 -7.06 -8.80 9.72
CA LEU A 166 -8.44 -8.40 9.53
C LEU A 166 -8.48 -7.25 8.53
N LEU A 167 -9.08 -7.48 7.36
CA LEU A 167 -9.33 -6.43 6.37
C LEU A 167 -10.65 -5.72 6.65
N TYR A 168 -10.63 -4.39 6.69
CA TYR A 168 -11.79 -3.50 6.75
C TYR A 168 -11.83 -2.63 5.49
N CYS A 169 -13.01 -2.31 4.96
CA CYS A 169 -13.19 -1.29 3.92
C CYS A 169 -14.02 -0.15 4.48
N ALA A 170 -13.57 1.08 4.25
CA ALA A 170 -14.27 2.26 4.71
C ALA A 170 -15.54 2.54 3.87
N GLY A 171 -16.57 3.04 4.54
CA GLY A 171 -17.85 3.39 3.95
C GLY A 171 -18.85 2.23 3.86
N THR A 172 -20.14 2.58 3.92
CA THR A 172 -21.27 1.66 3.78
C THR A 172 -22.34 2.27 2.87
N GLU A 173 -23.33 1.47 2.46
CA GLU A 173 -24.46 2.00 1.67
C GLU A 173 -25.25 3.08 2.41
N ALA A 174 -25.34 2.98 3.73
CA ALA A 174 -26.01 3.96 4.57
C ALA A 174 -25.13 5.19 4.87
N ASP A 175 -23.81 5.00 4.90
CA ASP A 175 -22.83 6.03 5.24
C ASP A 175 -21.59 5.90 4.33
N PRO A 176 -21.66 6.43 3.09
CA PRO A 176 -20.54 6.34 2.15
C PRO A 176 -19.39 7.22 2.63
N LEU A 177 -18.17 6.93 2.15
CA LEU A 177 -16.99 7.70 2.53
C LEU A 177 -17.16 9.18 2.14
N ARG A 178 -17.15 10.08 3.14
CA ARG A 178 -17.25 11.53 2.97
C ARG A 178 -16.12 12.21 3.70
N HIS A 179 -15.62 13.31 3.16
CA HIS A 179 -14.83 14.26 3.94
C HIS A 179 -15.79 15.23 4.62
N GLU A 180 -15.62 15.42 5.93
CA GLU A 180 -16.24 16.56 6.59
C GLU A 180 -15.72 17.83 5.90
N GLN A 181 -16.64 18.60 5.34
CA GLN A 181 -16.29 19.84 4.66
C GLN A 181 -15.92 20.84 5.76
N GLU A 182 -14.64 20.95 6.10
CA GLU A 182 -14.19 22.10 6.87
C GLU A 182 -14.36 23.33 5.96
N ASP A 183 -15.24 24.25 6.35
CA ASP A 183 -15.54 25.53 5.70
C ASP A 183 -14.33 26.51 5.69
N SER A 184 -13.09 26.02 5.64
CA SER A 184 -11.89 26.85 5.63
C SER A 184 -11.51 27.24 4.20
N ARG A 185 -11.86 28.48 3.83
CA ARG A 185 -11.50 29.14 2.56
C ARG A 185 -9.99 29.11 2.25
N GLU A 186 -9.13 28.89 3.24
CA GLU A 186 -7.66 28.85 3.07
C GLU A 186 -7.16 27.57 2.37
N SER A 187 -7.86 26.45 2.54
CA SER A 187 -7.41 25.15 2.02
C SER A 187 -7.55 25.00 0.50
N VAL A 188 -8.46 25.79 -0.11
CA VAL A 188 -8.73 25.79 -1.56
C VAL A 188 -7.56 26.39 -2.36
N MET A 189 -6.79 27.32 -1.78
CA MET A 189 -5.72 28.04 -2.49
C MET A 189 -4.48 27.18 -2.76
N GLN A 190 -4.14 26.23 -1.87
CA GLN A 190 -2.96 25.38 -2.06
C GLN A 190 -3.17 24.27 -3.10
N GLN A 191 -4.41 23.80 -3.30
CA GLN A 191 -4.70 22.72 -4.26
C GLN A 191 -4.73 23.20 -5.72
N LEU A 192 -5.08 24.47 -5.97
CA LEU A 192 -5.16 25.05 -7.33
C LEU A 192 -3.80 25.29 -8.00
N GLN A 193 -2.69 25.23 -7.27
CA GLN A 193 -1.34 25.43 -7.83
C GLN A 193 -0.71 24.14 -8.34
N TRP A 194 -1.30 22.98 -8.09
CA TRP A 194 -0.79 21.71 -8.63
C TRP A 194 -1.13 21.58 -10.12
N LYS A 195 -0.16 21.94 -10.97
CA LYS A 195 -0.11 21.47 -12.35
C LYS A 195 0.77 20.23 -12.36
N PRO A 196 0.32 19.05 -12.82
CA PRO A 196 1.25 17.96 -13.08
C PRO A 196 2.30 18.49 -14.03
N GLU A 197 3.57 18.42 -13.65
CA GLU A 197 4.64 18.73 -14.60
C GLU A 197 4.47 17.79 -15.80
N PRO A 198 4.51 18.33 -17.03
CA PRO A 198 4.48 17.48 -18.20
C PRO A 198 5.65 16.51 -18.08
N VAL A 199 5.36 15.21 -18.05
CA VAL A 199 6.38 14.17 -18.19
C VAL A 199 7.09 14.46 -19.51
N GLU A 200 8.26 15.06 -19.44
CA GLU A 200 9.14 15.21 -20.59
C GLU A 200 9.41 13.78 -21.07
N LYS A 201 8.80 13.43 -22.21
CA LYS A 201 9.15 12.18 -22.87
C LYS A 201 10.62 12.32 -23.22
N GLU A 202 11.47 11.54 -22.56
CA GLU A 202 12.86 11.40 -22.99
C GLU A 202 12.84 11.10 -24.50
N PRO A 203 13.68 11.79 -25.29
CA PRO A 203 13.78 11.51 -26.71
C PRO A 203 14.13 10.04 -26.86
N VAL A 204 13.24 9.31 -27.54
CA VAL A 204 13.51 7.92 -27.95
C VAL A 204 14.76 7.98 -28.81
N GLU A 205 15.90 7.54 -28.28
CA GLU A 205 17.09 7.33 -29.09
C GLU A 205 16.71 6.33 -30.18
N GLU A 206 16.70 6.79 -31.42
CA GLU A 206 16.56 5.91 -32.57
C GLU A 206 17.69 4.87 -32.50
N PRO A 207 17.37 3.57 -32.56
CA PRO A 207 18.40 2.54 -32.52
C PRO A 207 19.37 2.77 -33.69
N PRO A 208 20.69 2.69 -33.47
CA PRO A 208 21.66 2.88 -34.53
C PRO A 208 21.40 1.89 -35.65
N LEU A 209 21.26 2.42 -36.87
CA LEU A 209 21.16 1.64 -38.11
C LEU A 209 22.35 0.67 -38.16
N GLN A 210 22.06 -0.62 -38.00
CA GLN A 210 23.07 -1.65 -38.15
C GLN A 210 23.61 -1.64 -39.59
N PRO A 211 24.92 -1.59 -39.79
CA PRO A 211 25.48 -1.75 -41.12
C PRO A 211 25.17 -3.16 -41.62
N VAL A 212 24.56 -3.22 -42.81
CA VAL A 212 24.33 -4.45 -43.57
C VAL A 212 25.70 -5.00 -43.97
N GLY A 213 26.22 -5.89 -43.13
CA GLY A 213 27.49 -6.60 -43.31
C GLY A 213 27.27 -7.97 -43.94
N GLN A 214 28.06 -8.23 -44.98
CA GLN A 214 28.08 -9.40 -45.85
C GLN A 214 28.41 -10.70 -45.11
N GLY A 215 28.04 -11.83 -45.72
CA GLY A 215 27.95 -13.12 -45.06
C GLY A 215 29.23 -13.96 -44.96
N LYS A 216 29.09 -14.99 -44.11
CA LYS A 216 29.77 -16.32 -44.03
C LYS A 216 31.28 -16.35 -43.76
N PRO A 217 31.87 -17.48 -43.28
CA PRO A 217 31.29 -18.82 -43.06
C PRO A 217 31.51 -19.42 -41.65
N ASP A 218 30.86 -20.57 -41.45
CA ASP A 218 30.98 -21.50 -40.34
C ASP A 218 32.44 -21.90 -40.02
N SER A 219 32.78 -21.93 -38.73
CA SER A 219 33.87 -22.77 -38.24
C SER A 219 33.57 -23.27 -36.82
N LEU A 220 33.62 -24.60 -36.72
CA LEU A 220 33.64 -25.41 -35.50
C LEU A 220 34.89 -25.11 -34.67
N VAL A 221 34.74 -24.96 -33.35
CA VAL A 221 35.75 -25.39 -32.37
C VAL A 221 35.04 -25.86 -31.09
N GLU A 222 35.25 -27.13 -30.77
CA GLU A 222 34.97 -27.75 -29.46
C GLU A 222 35.95 -27.24 -28.40
N GLY A 223 35.53 -27.15 -27.15
CA GLY A 223 36.43 -26.88 -26.03
C GLY A 223 35.72 -26.84 -24.68
N GLU A 224 35.82 -27.95 -23.95
CA GLU A 224 35.56 -28.07 -22.51
C GLU A 224 36.31 -26.98 -21.72
N GLU A 225 35.74 -26.49 -20.61
CA GLU A 225 36.40 -26.62 -19.30
C GLU A 225 35.52 -26.19 -18.11
N ALA A 226 35.76 -26.90 -17.02
CA ALA A 226 35.05 -26.87 -15.76
C ALA A 226 35.37 -25.62 -14.92
N ALA A 227 34.36 -25.06 -14.27
CA ALA A 227 34.54 -24.16 -13.13
C ALA A 227 34.25 -24.91 -11.81
N LYS A 228 35.33 -25.31 -11.14
CA LYS A 228 35.37 -25.63 -9.72
C LYS A 228 35.34 -24.33 -8.90
N GLY A 229 34.61 -24.35 -7.79
CA GLY A 229 35.10 -23.82 -6.51
C GLY A 229 34.57 -22.46 -6.04
N CYS A 230 33.75 -22.49 -4.97
CA CYS A 230 33.89 -21.66 -3.77
C CYS A 230 32.90 -22.22 -2.71
N CYS A 231 33.32 -22.97 -1.69
CA CYS A 231 33.99 -22.60 -0.42
C CYS A 231 33.12 -21.81 0.59
N CYS A 232 32.71 -22.56 1.64
CA CYS A 232 32.54 -22.18 3.06
C CYS A 232 31.28 -21.34 3.40
N TRP A 233 30.44 -21.63 4.40
CA TRP A 233 30.63 -22.22 5.75
C TRP A 233 29.36 -22.91 6.28
N PRO A 234 29.45 -23.99 7.09
CA PRO A 234 28.36 -24.48 7.91
C PRO A 234 28.39 -23.87 9.32
N TRP A 235 27.24 -23.43 9.83
CA TRP A 235 27.03 -23.19 11.26
C TRP A 235 26.53 -24.47 11.91
N GLN A 236 27.34 -25.06 12.78
CA GLN A 236 26.95 -26.13 13.70
C GLN A 236 26.97 -25.61 15.15
N THR A 237 25.81 -25.73 15.79
CA THR A 237 25.54 -26.20 17.17
C THR A 237 26.30 -25.60 18.37
N ALA A 238 25.53 -25.09 19.33
CA ALA A 238 25.72 -25.34 20.77
C ALA A 238 24.33 -25.43 21.41
N ARG A 239 23.85 -26.63 21.77
CA ARG A 239 24.03 -27.36 23.03
C ARG A 239 23.16 -26.81 24.17
N GLU A 240 22.22 -27.68 24.55
CA GLU A 240 21.45 -27.70 25.78
C GLU A 240 22.31 -28.03 27.01
N SER A 241 21.63 -27.92 28.17
CA SER A 241 21.90 -28.50 29.49
C SER A 241 22.66 -27.59 30.47
N PRO A 242 22.38 -27.69 31.79
CA PRO A 242 21.87 -28.85 32.55
C PRO A 242 20.35 -29.05 32.52
#